data_AF-A0A8J3CGX1-F1
#
_entry.id   AF-A0A8J3CGX1-F1
#
_cell.length_a   1.000
_cell.length_b   1.000
_cell.length_c   1.000
_cell.angle_alpha   90.00
_cell.angle_beta   90.00
_cell.angle_gamma   90.00
#
_symmetry.space_group_name_H-M   'P 1'
#
loop_
_entity.id
_entity.type
_entity.pdbx_description
1 polymer ?
#
loop_
_entity_poly.entity_id
_entity_poly.type
_entity_poly.pdbx_seq_one_letter_code
_entity_poly.pdbx_strand_id
1 'polypeptide(L)' 'MQGISWRIDYVAATAGIAEKAVSCAAERAESYDARWPDHAPLTITFDWVRCT' A
#
# COMPACT_ATOMS: atom_id res chain seq x y z
N MET A 1 13.79 16.45 7.11
CA MET A 1 14.12 15.81 5.83
C MET A 1 14.01 14.32 6.02
N GLN A 2 13.16 13.62 5.25
CA GLN A 2 13.11 12.17 5.34
C GLN A 2 14.32 11.59 4.63
N GLY A 3 15.00 10.65 5.27
CA GLY A 3 16.21 10.04 4.74
C GLY A 3 15.97 9.18 3.50
N ILE A 4 17.00 8.42 3.16
CA ILE A 4 17.00 7.49 2.03
C ILE A 4 16.09 6.30 2.38
N SER A 5 15.17 5.94 1.49
CA SER A 5 14.20 4.85 1.67
C SER A 5 14.22 3.88 0.50
N TRP A 6 13.67 2.68 0.70
CA TRP A 6 13.64 1.57 -0.24
C TRP A 6 12.18 1.17 -0.47
N ARG A 7 11.80 0.90 -1.72
CA ARG A 7 10.49 0.33 -2.04
C ARG A 7 10.67 -1.16 -2.33
N ILE A 8 10.40 -1.99 -1.33
CA ILE A 8 10.60 -3.45 -1.40
C ILE A 8 9.33 -4.25 -1.10
N ASP A 9 8.28 -3.60 -0.63
CA ASP A 9 6.97 -4.19 -0.42
C ASP A 9 6.11 -4.09 -1.68
N TYR A 10 5.42 -5.19 -2.03
CA TYR A 10 4.60 -5.29 -3.23
C TYR A 10 3.34 -6.11 -2.97
N VAL A 11 2.24 -5.71 -3.61
CA VAL A 11 1.06 -6.56 -3.79
C VAL A 11 1.04 -6.99 -5.25
N ALA A 12 1.34 -8.25 -5.51
CA ALA A 12 1.27 -8.83 -6.84
C ALA A 12 -0.10 -9.49 -7.04
N ALA A 13 -0.72 -9.22 -8.18
CA ALA A 13 -2.05 -9.72 -8.52
C ALA A 13 -2.07 -10.25 -9.97
N THR A 14 -2.95 -11.21 -10.25
CA THR A 14 -3.24 -11.62 -11.63
C THR A 14 -3.92 -10.47 -12.39
N ALA A 15 -3.84 -10.46 -13.72
CA ALA A 15 -4.33 -9.34 -14.54
C ALA A 15 -5.78 -8.92 -14.19
N GLY A 16 -6.71 -9.88 -14.09
CA GLY A 16 -8.11 -9.57 -13.77
C GLY A 16 -8.35 -8.99 -12.37
N ILE A 17 -7.46 -9.25 -11.39
CA ILE A 17 -7.50 -8.62 -10.06
C ILE A 17 -6.83 -7.25 -10.10
N ALA A 18 -5.70 -7.13 -10.80
CA ALA A 18 -4.97 -5.87 -10.93
C ALA A 18 -5.82 -4.79 -11.59
N GLU A 19 -6.66 -5.14 -12.55
CA GLU A 19 -7.65 -4.25 -13.18
C GLU A 19 -8.67 -3.66 -12.21
N LYS A 20 -8.87 -4.28 -11.03
CA LYS A 20 -9.77 -3.78 -9.99
C LYS A 20 -9.11 -2.79 -9.04
N ALA A 21 -7.78 -2.61 -9.08
CA ALA A 21 -7.08 -1.70 -8.18
C ALA A 21 -7.43 -0.23 -8.50
N VAL A 22 -7.93 0.49 -7.50
CA VAL A 22 -8.35 1.90 -7.63
C VAL A 22 -7.48 2.87 -6.82
N SER A 23 -6.69 2.36 -5.87
CA SER A 23 -5.69 3.15 -5.14
C SER A 23 -4.51 2.28 -4.73
N CYS A 24 -3.33 2.88 -4.61
CA CYS A 24 -2.12 2.22 -4.10
C CYS A 24 -1.27 3.26 -3.36
N ALA A 25 -1.04 3.07 -2.06
CA ALA A 25 -0.32 4.00 -1.22
C ALA A 25 0.54 3.28 -0.18
N ALA A 26 1.79 3.71 -0.04
CA ALA A 26 2.58 3.42 1.15
C ALA A 26 2.20 4.42 2.25
N GLU A 27 1.74 3.92 3.39
CA GLU A 27 1.21 4.74 4.47
C GLU A 27 2.29 5.54 5.16
N ARG A 28 1.93 6.75 5.57
CA ARG A 28 2.82 7.66 6.27
C ARG A 28 2.28 7.94 7.66
N ALA A 29 3.06 7.62 8.67
CA ALA A 29 2.74 8.03 10.04
C ALA A 29 2.79 9.57 10.20
N GLU A 30 1.91 10.09 11.05
CA GLU A 30 1.81 11.53 11.33
C GLU A 30 3.06 12.11 12.03
N SER A 31 3.78 11.27 12.77
CA SER A 31 5.00 11.65 13.49
C SER A 31 6.05 10.54 13.43
N TYR A 32 7.29 10.88 13.80
CA TYR A 32 8.38 9.91 13.86
C TYR A 32 8.16 8.84 14.93
N ASP A 33 7.56 9.19 16.08
CA ASP A 33 7.34 8.23 17.17
C ASP A 33 6.17 7.28 16.88
N ALA A 34 5.24 7.71 16.02
CA ALA A 34 4.12 6.88 15.55
C ALA A 34 4.47 5.98 14.35
N ARG A 35 5.73 5.99 13.90
CA ARG A 35 6.15 5.25 12.71
C ARG A 35 6.30 3.75 12.98
N TRP A 36 6.22 2.99 11.90
CA TRP A 36 6.64 1.60 11.90
C TRP A 36 8.18 1.49 11.88
N PRO A 37 8.77 0.50 12.56
CA PRO A 37 10.21 0.46 12.82
C PRO A 37 11.04 0.35 11.55
N ASP A 38 10.56 -0.43 10.58
CA ASP A 38 11.32 -0.98 9.45
C ASP A 38 10.59 -0.88 8.11
N HIS A 39 9.26 -1.03 8.09
CA HIS A 39 8.44 -0.99 6.87
C HIS A 39 7.21 -0.10 7.05
N ALA A 40 6.85 0.64 6.01
CA ALA A 40 5.55 1.31 5.94
C ALA A 40 4.49 0.34 5.36
N PRO A 41 3.26 0.29 5.90
CA PRO A 41 2.17 -0.46 5.28
C PRO A 41 1.95 -0.04 3.83
N LEU A 42 1.74 -1.00 2.93
CA LEU A 42 1.30 -0.75 1.56
C LEU A 42 -0.19 -1.09 1.46
N THR A 43 -1.03 -0.08 1.28
CA THR A 43 -2.49 -0.24 1.14
C THR A 43 -2.88 -0.16 -0.33
N ILE A 44 -3.64 -1.16 -0.80
CA ILE A 44 -4.32 -1.15 -2.11
C ILE A 44 -5.81 -1.32 -1.90
N THR A 45 -6.60 -0.43 -2.52
CA THR A 45 -8.05 -0.59 -2.58
C THR A 45 -8.43 -1.20 -3.91
N PHE A 46 -9.31 -2.20 -3.88
CA PHE A 46 -9.87 -2.84 -5.06
C PHE A 46 -11.37 -2.60 -5.12
N ASP A 47 -11.89 -2.27 -6.31
CA ASP A 47 -13.32 -2.13 -6.57
C ASP A 47 -13.93 -3.49 -6.91
N TRP A 48 -14.52 -4.13 -5.91
CA TRP A 48 -15.19 -5.42 -6.05
C TRP A 48 -16.69 -5.23 -6.24
N VAL A 49 -17.23 -5.79 -7.32
CA VAL A 49 -18.67 -6.03 -7.40
C VAL A 49 -19.00 -7.19 -6.47
N ARG A 50 -19.81 -6.95 -5.43
CA ARG A 50 -20.35 -8.03 -4.62
C ARG A 50 -21.42 -8.77 -5.42
N CYS A 51 -21.24 -10.07 -5.63
CA CYS A 51 -22.36 -10.96 -5.91
C CYS A 51 -23.11 -11.19 -4.59
N THR A 52 -24.25 -10.55 -4.45
CA THR A 52 -25.26 -10.87 -3.43
C THR A 52 -26.23 -11.90 -3.97
#